data_AF-B9STG1-F1
#
_entry.id   AF-B9STG1-F1
#
_cell.length_a   1.000
_cell.length_b   1.000
_cell.length_c   1.000
_cell.angle_alpha   90.00
_cell.angle_beta   90.00
_cell.angle_gamma   90.00
#
_symmetry.space_group_name_H-M   'P 1'
#
loop_
_entity.id
_entity.type
_entity.pdbx_description
1 polymer ?
#
loop_
_entity_poly.entity_id
_entity_poly.type
_entity_poly.pdbx_seq_one_letter_code
_entity_poly.pdbx_strand_id
1 'polypeptide(L)'
;MLALGTAKGLAYLHEKCKDCIIHCDIKPENILLDGEFCPKVTDFGLAKLFTRDFSRALTTMRGTIGYLAPEWISGEAITAKADVYSYGMMLFELVSGRRNTEKSYDTRTEYFPLRVANLINKDGDVLSRLDPRLVGNSIVEELTRVCKVACWCIQTKFKGHQ
;
A
#
# COMPACT_ATOMS: atom_id res chain seq x y z
N MET A 1 10.84 -2.45 10.25
CA MET A 1 10.19 -3.70 10.72
C MET A 1 8.72 -3.81 10.33
N LEU A 2 7.87 -2.80 10.60
CA LEU A 2 6.42 -2.83 10.30
C LEU A 2 6.12 -3.13 8.83
N ALA A 3 6.65 -2.34 7.89
CA ALA A 3 6.47 -2.55 6.45
C ALA A 3 6.80 -4.00 6.01
N LEU A 4 7.99 -4.48 6.38
CA LEU A 4 8.44 -5.83 6.02
C LEU A 4 7.56 -6.93 6.62
N GLY A 5 7.14 -6.79 7.89
CA GLY A 5 6.28 -7.76 8.55
C GLY A 5 4.88 -7.81 7.91
N THR A 6 4.29 -6.65 7.60
CA THR A 6 3.02 -6.58 6.86
C THR A 6 3.15 -7.21 5.47
N ALA A 7 4.22 -6.91 4.72
CA ALA A 7 4.47 -7.52 3.42
C ALA A 7 4.58 -9.06 3.49
N LYS A 8 5.24 -9.60 4.53
CA LYS A 8 5.29 -11.05 4.78
C LYS A 8 3.91 -11.63 5.07
N GLY A 9 3.10 -10.92 5.86
CA GLY A 9 1.70 -11.30 6.13
C GLY A 9 0.87 -11.38 4.84
N LEU A 10 0.97 -10.36 3.99
CA LEU A 10 0.28 -10.35 2.68
C LEU A 10 0.75 -11.48 1.76
N ALA A 11 2.07 -11.67 1.65
CA ALA A 11 2.63 -12.77 0.85
C ALA A 11 2.14 -14.14 1.34
N TYR A 12 2.00 -14.33 2.66
CA TYR A 12 1.44 -15.54 3.22
C TYR A 12 -0.02 -15.75 2.78
N LEU A 13 -0.86 -14.72 2.90
CA LEU A 13 -2.28 -14.76 2.50
C LEU A 13 -2.45 -15.05 1.00
N HIS A 14 -1.61 -14.45 0.16
CA HIS A 14 -1.72 -14.57 -1.30
C HIS A 14 -1.15 -15.88 -1.85
N GLU A 15 -0.05 -16.38 -1.28
CA GLU A 15 0.73 -17.45 -1.92
C GLU A 15 0.84 -18.74 -1.10
N LYS A 16 0.72 -18.66 0.23
CA LYS A 16 1.01 -19.79 1.14
C LYS A 16 -0.25 -20.45 1.70
N CYS A 17 -1.36 -19.72 1.76
CA CYS A 17 -2.66 -20.31 2.06
C CYS A 17 -3.08 -21.30 0.95
N LYS A 18 -3.95 -22.25 1.33
CA LYS A 18 -4.52 -23.25 0.40
C LYS A 18 -5.19 -22.54 -0.78
N ASP A 19 -6.14 -21.68 -0.46
CA ASP A 19 -6.77 -20.72 -1.36
C ASP A 19 -6.09 -19.36 -1.20
N CYS A 20 -6.02 -18.59 -2.28
CA CYS A 20 -5.54 -17.21 -2.24
C CYS A 20 -6.56 -16.35 -1.47
N ILE A 21 -6.09 -15.67 -0.43
CA ILE A 21 -6.92 -14.79 0.40
C ILE A 21 -6.57 -13.34 0.07
N ILE A 22 -7.50 -12.62 -0.58
CA ILE A 22 -7.37 -11.18 -0.81
C ILE A 22 -8.08 -10.45 0.33
N HIS A 23 -7.37 -9.62 1.09
CA HIS A 23 -7.89 -8.96 2.29
C HIS A 23 -8.91 -7.86 1.97
N CYS A 24 -8.64 -7.07 0.92
CA CYS A 24 -9.50 -5.99 0.42
C CYS A 24 -9.68 -4.76 1.34
N ASP A 25 -8.93 -4.67 2.46
CA ASP A 25 -8.99 -3.52 3.39
C ASP A 25 -7.68 -3.30 4.14
N ILE A 26 -6.56 -3.31 3.41
CA ILE A 26 -5.24 -3.04 3.99
C ILE A 26 -5.08 -1.54 4.23
N LYS A 27 -4.89 -1.18 5.52
CA LYS A 27 -4.70 0.18 6.02
C LYS A 27 -4.05 0.12 7.42
N PRO A 28 -3.46 1.21 7.93
CA PRO A 28 -2.80 1.22 9.24
C PRO A 28 -3.69 0.74 10.39
N GLU A 29 -4.99 1.05 10.38
CA GLU A 29 -5.95 0.63 11.42
C GLU A 29 -6.08 -0.90 11.53
N ASN A 30 -5.83 -1.60 10.43
CA ASN A 30 -5.94 -3.06 10.33
C ASN A 30 -4.57 -3.76 10.46
N ILE A 31 -3.52 -3.02 10.81
CA ILE A 31 -2.21 -3.57 11.16
C ILE A 31 -1.96 -3.34 12.65
N LEU A 32 -2.26 -4.35 13.47
CA LEU A 32 -2.03 -4.28 14.91
C LEU A 32 -0.57 -4.65 15.23
N LEU A 33 -0.10 -4.18 16.38
CA LEU A 33 1.22 -4.53 16.91
C LEU A 33 1.04 -5.39 18.15
N ASP A 34 1.78 -6.51 18.24
CA ASP A 34 1.85 -7.29 19.47
C ASP A 34 2.84 -6.69 20.49
N GLY A 35 3.03 -7.36 21.63
CA GLY A 35 3.92 -6.89 22.70
C GLY A 35 5.40 -6.77 22.31
N GLU A 36 5.79 -7.36 21.17
CA GLU A 36 7.14 -7.27 20.61
C GLU A 36 7.21 -6.30 19.41
N PHE A 37 6.16 -5.50 19.21
CA PHE A 37 6.00 -4.59 18.07
C PHE A 37 6.04 -5.30 16.70
N CYS A 38 5.68 -6.58 16.66
CA CYS A 38 5.52 -7.31 15.39
C CYS A 38 4.13 -7.03 14.79
N PRO A 39 4.05 -6.66 13.50
CA PRO A 39 2.78 -6.36 12.85
C PRO A 39 1.94 -7.62 12.62
N LYS A 40 0.63 -7.51 12.82
CA LYS A 40 -0.39 -8.53 12.55
C LYS A 40 -1.49 -7.91 11.69
N VAL A 41 -1.79 -8.56 10.56
CA VAL A 41 -2.93 -8.19 9.72
C VAL A 41 -4.21 -8.68 10.41
N THR A 42 -5.19 -7.79 10.56
CA THR A 42 -6.50 -8.07 11.18
C THR A 42 -7.66 -7.59 10.31
N ASP A 43 -8.89 -7.88 10.72
CA ASP A 43 -10.14 -7.48 10.08
C ASP A 43 -10.36 -8.05 8.67
N PHE A 44 -10.57 -9.36 8.62
CA PHE A 44 -10.88 -10.11 7.41
C PHE A 44 -12.36 -9.99 6.98
N GLY A 45 -13.13 -9.03 7.51
CA GLY A 45 -14.56 -8.89 7.23
C GLY A 45 -14.90 -8.64 5.76
N LEU A 46 -13.94 -8.12 4.98
CA LEU A 46 -14.07 -7.90 3.54
C LEU A 46 -13.27 -8.91 2.69
N ALA A 47 -12.57 -9.85 3.33
CA ALA A 47 -11.68 -10.77 2.65
C ALA A 47 -12.40 -11.70 1.69
N LYS A 48 -11.69 -12.11 0.64
CA LYS A 48 -12.18 -12.95 -0.45
C LYS A 48 -11.27 -14.15 -0.63
N LEU A 49 -11.87 -15.34 -0.75
CA LEU A 49 -11.15 -16.58 -0.99
C LEU A 49 -11.25 -16.94 -2.47
N PHE A 50 -10.11 -17.26 -3.06
CA PHE A 50 -9.95 -17.59 -4.46
C PHE A 50 -9.21 -18.92 -4.59
N THR A 51 -9.82 -19.90 -5.24
CA THR A 51 -9.09 -21.13 -5.57
C THR A 51 -7.95 -20.78 -6.51
N ARG A 52 -6.87 -21.58 -6.50
CA ARG A 52 -5.67 -21.25 -7.29
C ARG A 52 -5.93 -21.19 -8.80
N ASP A 53 -6.99 -21.84 -9.27
CA ASP A 53 -7.41 -21.84 -10.66
C ASP A 53 -8.17 -20.57 -11.06
N PHE A 54 -8.69 -19.80 -10.10
CA PHE A 54 -9.47 -18.59 -10.33
C PHE A 54 -8.93 -17.44 -9.49
N SER A 55 -8.10 -16.57 -10.08
CA SER A 55 -7.48 -15.43 -9.36
C SER A 55 -8.20 -14.09 -9.56
N ARG A 56 -9.37 -14.10 -10.23
CA ARG A 56 -10.14 -12.90 -10.62
C ARG A 56 -11.62 -13.11 -10.35
N ALA A 57 -12.27 -12.14 -9.71
CA ALA A 57 -13.74 -12.08 -9.65
C ALA A 57 -14.26 -10.64 -9.71
N LEU A 58 -15.46 -10.50 -10.28
CA LEU A 58 -16.30 -9.34 -10.09
C LEU A 58 -16.94 -9.44 -8.70
N THR A 59 -16.75 -8.41 -7.87
CA THR A 59 -17.35 -8.33 -6.52
C THR A 59 -17.98 -6.96 -6.33
N THR A 60 -18.90 -6.85 -5.38
CA THR A 60 -19.37 -5.55 -4.92
C THR A 60 -18.20 -4.74 -4.36
N MET A 61 -18.07 -3.50 -4.81
CA MET A 61 -17.05 -2.55 -4.34
C MET A 61 -17.25 -2.26 -2.85
N ARG A 62 -16.34 -2.77 -2.00
CA ARG A 62 -16.24 -2.47 -0.57
C ARG A 62 -14.78 -2.27 -0.18
N GLY A 63 -14.49 -1.39 0.78
CA GLY A 63 -13.14 -1.08 1.28
C GLY A 63 -13.00 0.39 1.67
N THR A 64 -11.81 0.78 2.13
CA THR A 64 -11.57 2.13 2.67
C THR A 64 -11.06 3.11 1.60
N ILE A 65 -11.78 4.22 1.39
CA ILE A 65 -11.38 5.31 0.49
C ILE A 65 -9.96 5.79 0.85
N GLY A 66 -9.15 6.10 -0.16
CA GLY A 66 -7.73 6.46 0.02
C GLY A 66 -6.76 5.27 -0.07
N TYR A 67 -7.28 4.03 0.01
CA TYR A 67 -6.49 2.81 -0.12
C TYR A 67 -6.96 1.91 -1.28
N LEU A 68 -8.13 2.22 -1.86
CA LEU A 68 -8.72 1.44 -2.94
C LEU A 68 -7.88 1.49 -4.21
N ALA A 69 -7.58 0.32 -4.75
CA ALA A 69 -6.95 0.16 -6.04
C ALA A 69 -7.87 0.65 -7.18
N PRO A 70 -7.34 1.22 -8.27
CA PRO A 70 -8.15 1.77 -9.34
C PRO A 70 -9.01 0.72 -10.04
N GLU A 71 -8.52 -0.51 -10.21
CA GLU A 71 -9.32 -1.63 -10.74
C GLU A 71 -10.56 -1.91 -9.87
N TRP A 72 -10.45 -1.67 -8.57
CA TRP A 72 -11.56 -1.83 -7.62
C TRP A 72 -12.63 -0.75 -7.81
N ILE A 73 -12.19 0.49 -8.05
CA ILE A 73 -13.06 1.66 -8.27
C ILE A 73 -13.76 1.56 -9.63
N SER A 74 -13.06 1.07 -10.64
CA SER A 74 -13.57 0.89 -12.00
C SER A 74 -14.53 -0.30 -12.14
N GLY A 75 -14.70 -1.11 -11.09
CA GLY A 75 -15.52 -2.33 -11.13
C GLY A 75 -14.89 -3.46 -11.93
N GLU A 76 -13.58 -3.42 -12.16
CA GLU A 76 -12.85 -4.49 -12.82
C GLU A 76 -12.67 -5.69 -11.87
N ALA A 77 -12.34 -6.84 -12.46
CA ALA A 77 -12.10 -8.04 -11.68
C ALA A 77 -10.84 -7.89 -10.81
N ILE A 78 -11.02 -8.12 -9.51
CA ILE A 78 -10.02 -7.87 -8.48
C ILE A 78 -8.98 -8.99 -8.47
N THR A 79 -7.76 -8.67 -8.07
CA THR A 79 -6.68 -9.67 -7.85
C THR A 79 -5.93 -9.32 -6.57
N ALA A 80 -5.00 -10.17 -6.15
CA ALA A 80 -4.09 -9.88 -5.04
C ALA A 80 -3.35 -8.53 -5.20
N LYS A 81 -3.26 -7.99 -6.43
CA LYS A 81 -2.71 -6.65 -6.69
C LYS A 81 -3.49 -5.52 -6.02
N ALA A 82 -4.78 -5.70 -5.73
CA ALA A 82 -5.54 -4.73 -4.97
C ALA A 82 -4.95 -4.52 -3.56
N ASP A 83 -4.62 -5.60 -2.85
CA ASP A 83 -3.95 -5.52 -1.54
C ASP A 83 -2.54 -4.93 -1.66
N VAL A 84 -1.81 -5.23 -2.74
CA VAL A 84 -0.48 -4.65 -3.00
C VAL A 84 -0.58 -3.13 -3.19
N TYR A 85 -1.58 -2.65 -3.92
CA TYR A 85 -1.85 -1.23 -4.08
C TYR A 85 -2.15 -0.58 -2.72
N SER A 86 -3.07 -1.15 -1.96
CA SER A 86 -3.44 -0.66 -0.63
C SER A 86 -2.24 -0.65 0.34
N TYR A 87 -1.37 -1.65 0.26
CA TYR A 87 -0.10 -1.67 1.00
C TYR A 87 0.83 -0.52 0.59
N GLY A 88 0.95 -0.21 -0.71
CA GLY A 88 1.69 0.95 -1.19
C GLY A 88 1.16 2.27 -0.63
N MET A 89 -0.16 2.42 -0.59
CA MET A 89 -0.83 3.58 0.04
C MET A 89 -0.52 3.67 1.54
N MET A 90 -0.58 2.55 2.25
CA MET A 90 -0.21 2.48 3.66
C MET A 90 1.26 2.89 3.89
N LEU A 91 2.19 2.48 3.01
CA LEU A 91 3.59 2.92 3.09
C LEU A 91 3.75 4.43 2.92
N PHE A 92 3.01 5.05 2.00
CA PHE A 92 3.04 6.51 1.84
C PHE A 92 2.54 7.25 3.08
N GLU A 93 1.49 6.74 3.71
CA GLU A 93 0.99 7.29 4.98
C GLU A 93 2.03 7.15 6.09
N LEU A 94 2.67 5.99 6.21
CA LEU A 94 3.70 5.74 7.21
C LEU A 94 4.90 6.69 7.08
N VAL A 95 5.42 6.89 5.87
CA VAL A 95 6.63 7.73 5.67
C VAL A 95 6.33 9.23 5.70
N SER A 96 5.09 9.63 5.45
CA SER A 96 4.66 11.04 5.46
C SER A 96 4.11 11.49 6.82
N GLY A 97 3.64 10.55 7.64
CA GLY A 97 2.92 10.85 8.87
C GLY A 97 1.55 11.49 8.66
N ARG A 98 0.99 11.40 7.43
CA ARG A 98 -0.28 12.05 7.04
C ARG A 98 -1.27 11.02 6.53
N ARG A 99 -2.55 11.20 6.89
CA ARG A 99 -3.60 10.28 6.46
C ARG A 99 -3.88 10.39 4.97
N ASN A 100 -4.01 9.25 4.27
CA ASN A 100 -4.42 9.20 2.87
C ASN A 100 -5.88 9.68 2.65
N THR A 101 -6.70 9.65 3.70
CA THR A 101 -8.10 10.12 3.70
C THR A 101 -8.24 11.62 3.95
N GLU A 102 -7.20 12.27 4.48
CA GLU A 102 -7.25 13.71 4.73
C GLU A 102 -7.25 14.45 3.40
N LYS A 103 -8.36 15.16 3.11
CA LYS A 103 -8.42 16.08 1.99
C LYS A 103 -7.42 17.19 2.24
N SER A 104 -6.44 17.35 1.37
CA SER A 104 -5.73 18.61 1.31
C SER A 104 -6.73 19.68 0.88
N TYR A 105 -6.98 20.67 1.76
CA TYR A 105 -7.83 21.82 1.45
C TYR A 105 -7.26 22.69 0.31
N ASP A 106 -6.03 22.41 -0.11
CA ASP A 106 -5.40 23.04 -1.25
C ASP A 106 -5.71 22.25 -2.53
N THR A 107 -6.71 22.72 -3.29
CA THR A 107 -7.12 22.18 -4.60
C THR A 107 -6.00 22.15 -5.64
N ARG A 108 -4.81 22.69 -5.33
CA ARG A 108 -3.60 22.67 -6.16
C ARG A 108 -2.57 21.60 -5.77
N THR A 109 -2.80 20.85 -4.70
CA THR A 109 -1.84 19.82 -4.28
C THR A 109 -2.08 18.50 -4.99
N GLU A 110 -1.17 18.18 -5.93
CA GLU A 110 -1.06 16.85 -6.53
C GLU A 110 -1.13 15.74 -5.47
N TYR A 111 -1.81 14.64 -5.81
CA TYR A 111 -1.88 13.40 -5.05
C TYR A 111 -0.50 13.02 -4.47
N PHE A 112 -0.40 12.91 -3.15
CA PHE A 112 0.89 12.75 -2.44
C PHE A 112 1.77 11.62 -3.02
N PRO A 113 1.24 10.44 -3.35
CA PRO A 113 2.02 9.40 -4.02
C PRO A 113 2.59 9.79 -5.39
N LEU A 114 1.83 10.54 -6.21
CA LEU A 114 2.29 11.03 -7.51
C LEU A 114 3.43 12.04 -7.33
N ARG A 115 3.35 12.91 -6.32
CA ARG A 115 4.41 13.87 -5.98
C ARG A 115 5.69 13.18 -5.53
N VAL A 116 5.60 12.20 -4.64
CA VAL A 116 6.75 11.44 -4.18
C VAL A 116 7.38 10.67 -5.34
N ALA A 117 6.57 10.04 -6.19
CA ALA A 117 7.06 9.38 -7.40
C ALA A 117 7.78 10.36 -8.35
N ASN A 118 7.22 11.55 -8.57
CA ASN A 118 7.83 12.60 -9.39
C ASN A 118 9.17 13.08 -8.83
N LEU A 119 9.30 13.21 -7.51
CA LEU A 119 10.57 13.58 -6.87
C LEU A 119 11.61 12.47 -7.03
N ILE A 120 11.25 11.22 -6.77
CA ILE A 120 12.15 10.07 -6.96
C ILE A 120 12.65 10.00 -8.41
N ASN A 121 11.75 10.18 -9.38
CA ASN A 121 12.10 10.11 -10.80
C ASN A 121 13.00 11.26 -11.28
N LYS A 122 13.05 12.37 -10.55
CA LYS A 122 13.84 13.57 -10.88
C LYS A 122 15.10 13.71 -10.01
N ASP A 123 15.46 12.66 -9.27
CA ASP A 123 16.49 12.69 -8.23
C ASP A 123 16.32 13.89 -7.25
N GLY A 124 15.06 14.25 -7.02
CA GLY A 124 14.68 15.35 -6.14
C GLY A 124 14.69 14.96 -4.67
N ASP A 125 14.66 15.98 -3.80
CA ASP A 125 14.72 15.77 -2.36
C ASP A 125 13.39 15.21 -1.80
N VAL A 126 13.33 13.88 -1.69
CA VAL A 126 12.23 13.14 -1.07
C VAL A 126 12.16 13.39 0.44
N LEU A 127 13.30 13.66 1.09
CA LEU A 127 13.39 13.81 2.55
C LEU A 127 12.61 15.02 3.05
N SER A 128 12.59 16.10 2.27
CA SER A 128 11.78 17.29 2.54
C SER A 128 10.27 17.03 2.66
N ARG A 129 9.80 15.85 2.23
CA ARG A 129 8.38 15.46 2.23
C ARG A 129 8.04 14.36 3.24
N LEU A 130 9.05 13.82 3.92
CA LEU A 130 8.84 12.80 4.93
C LEU A 130 8.40 13.41 6.25
N ASP A 131 7.85 12.59 7.13
CA ASP A 131 7.56 12.99 8.51
C ASP A 131 8.86 13.47 9.18
N PRO A 132 8.92 14.71 9.69
CA PRO A 132 10.11 15.23 10.36
C PRO A 132 10.56 14.37 11.55
N ARG A 133 9.63 13.62 12.17
CA ARG A 133 9.93 12.69 13.28
C ARG A 133 10.73 11.46 12.82
N LEU A 134 10.74 11.17 11.52
CA LEU A 134 11.50 10.07 10.93
C LEU A 134 12.86 10.51 10.39
N VAL A 135 13.14 11.81 10.28
CA VAL A 135 14.37 12.30 9.64
C VAL A 135 15.52 12.34 10.65
N GLY A 136 16.25 11.21 10.74
CA GLY A 136 17.56 11.11 11.40
C GLY A 136 18.63 10.57 10.44
N ASN A 137 19.91 10.89 10.69
CA ASN A 137 21.02 10.57 9.77
C ASN A 137 21.15 9.08 9.41
N SER A 138 20.66 8.16 10.25
CA SER A 138 20.81 6.71 10.06
C SER A 138 19.66 6.02 9.28
N ILE A 139 18.62 6.73 8.84
CA ILE A 139 17.41 6.09 8.26
C ILE A 139 17.01 6.60 6.86
N VAL A 140 17.77 7.53 6.30
CA VAL A 140 17.51 8.15 4.98
C VAL A 140 17.46 7.14 3.84
N GLU A 141 18.41 6.20 3.78
CA GLU A 141 18.44 5.17 2.73
C GLU A 141 17.26 4.21 2.84
N GLU A 142 16.87 3.83 4.06
CA GLU A 142 15.73 2.96 4.31
C GLU A 142 14.42 3.64 3.91
N LEU A 143 14.24 4.90 4.28
CA LEU A 143 13.06 5.68 3.90
C LEU A 143 12.95 5.83 2.38
N THR A 144 14.08 6.11 1.71
CA THR A 144 14.13 6.17 0.24
C THR A 144 13.72 4.84 -0.39
N ARG A 145 14.16 3.72 0.20
CA ARG A 145 13.79 2.37 -0.26
C ARG A 145 12.30 2.11 -0.07
N VAL A 146 11.73 2.49 1.08
CA VAL A 146 10.29 2.36 1.35
C VAL A 146 9.48 3.17 0.34
N CYS A 147 9.89 4.41 0.03
CA CYS A 147 9.22 5.23 -0.97
C CYS A 147 9.27 4.59 -2.37
N LYS A 148 10.41 4.03 -2.79
CA LYS A 148 10.53 3.31 -4.06
C LYS A 148 9.60 2.10 -4.13
N VAL A 149 9.56 1.29 -3.07
CA VAL A 149 8.64 0.15 -2.97
C VAL A 149 7.19 0.61 -3.02
N ALA A 150 6.82 1.65 -2.27
CA ALA A 150 5.48 2.22 -2.29
C ALA A 150 5.08 2.68 -3.71
N CYS A 151 5.99 3.35 -4.44
CA CYS A 151 5.78 3.71 -5.83
C CYS A 151 5.55 2.49 -6.73
N TRP A 152 6.34 1.42 -6.59
CA TRP A 152 6.12 0.19 -7.36
C TRP A 152 4.80 -0.50 -7.04
N CYS A 153 4.39 -0.49 -5.77
CA CYS A 153 3.12 -1.09 -5.34
C CYS A 153 1.89 -0.43 -5.99
N ILE A 154 1.93 0.89 -6.21
CA ILE A 154 0.79 1.64 -6.77
C ILE A 154 0.82 1.79 -8.29
N GLN A 155 1.81 1.20 -8.97
CA GLN A 155 1.90 1.27 -10.43
C GLN A 155 0.77 0.47 -11.07
N THR A 156 -0.07 1.16 -11.84
CA THR A 156 -1.26 0.61 -12.50
C THR A 156 -0.97 0.00 -13.87
N LYS A 157 0.25 0.18 -14.39
CA LYS A 157 0.70 -0.36 -15.68
C LYS A 157 2.05 -1.03 -15.53
N PHE A 158 2.15 -2.31 -15.89
CA PHE A 158 3.42 -2.93 -16.24
C PHE A 158 4.00 -2.17 -17.44
N LYS A 159 5.09 -1.42 -17.25
CA LYS A 159 6.00 -1.15 -18.37
C LYS A 159 6.76 -2.44 -18.64
N GLY A 160 6.14 -3.33 -19.41
CA GLY A 160 6.89 -4.36 -20.13
C GLY A 160 7.94 -3.63 -20.95
N HIS A 161 9.21 -3.88 -20.65
CA HIS A 161 10.27 -3.51 -21.57
C HIS A 161 10.04 -4.38 -22.81
N GLN A 162 9.73 -3.72 -23.94
CA GLN A 162 10.00 -4.28 -25.27
C GLN A 162 11.49 -4.13 -25.54
#